data_AF-A0A2I0U5G7-F1
#
_entry.id   AF-A0A2I0U5G7-F1
#
_cell.length_a   1.000
_cell.length_b   1.000
_cell.length_c   1.000
_cell.angle_alpha   90.00
_cell.angle_beta   90.00
_cell.angle_gamma   90.00
#
_symmetry.space_group_name_H-M   'P 1'
#
loop_
_entity.id
_entity.type
_entity.pdbx_description
1 polymer ?
#
loop_
_entity_poly.entity_id
_entity_poly.type
_entity_poly.pdbx_seq_one_letter_code
_entity_poly.pdbx_strand_id
1 'polypeptide(L)'
;MRVSLLSPLLLLSLGCSPGAAELSAVRAKCPTRCDVSKCPSPSCPSGYVPDRCNCCLICAAGEGDSCGRKEDPPCGDSLDCRYPMGKRFAKGVCQCKLSAQVCGSDGRTYDNICQLKAVSRKALQHGLPAVAQVQKGACESGHLQLSSPRYKFNFIADVVEKIAPAVVHIELFLSEAPIYCSLVSFLQYGNSGGPLVNLDGEVIGINTLKVTAGISFAIPSDRITQFLTESHDKQSKDGKKRFIGIRMLTITPALVEELKHNNADFPDVRSGIYVHEVVPNSPSHRGGIQDGDIIVKVNGRPLMTSSDLQEAVMNESPLLLEVRRGNDDLLFNIEPEVVM
;
A
#
# COMPACT_ATOMS: atom_id res chain seq x y z
N MET A 1 -65.52 30.46 47.19
CA MET A 1 -65.42 30.23 48.66
C MET A 1 -64.29 29.21 48.83
N ARG A 2 -63.11 29.61 49.33
CA ARG A 2 -62.72 29.65 50.77
C ARG A 2 -62.91 28.26 51.42
N VAL A 3 -61.96 27.65 52.13
CA VAL A 3 -60.72 28.13 52.76
C VAL A 3 -59.85 26.92 53.14
N SER A 4 -58.55 27.20 53.16
CA SER A 4 -57.39 26.43 53.58
C SER A 4 -57.37 25.94 55.04
N LEU A 5 -56.24 25.28 55.37
CA LEU A 5 -55.54 25.10 56.67
C LEU A 5 -55.51 23.61 57.08
N LEU A 6 -54.41 22.96 57.50
CA LEU A 6 -53.02 23.31 57.82
C LEU A 6 -52.19 21.99 57.91
N SER A 7 -50.88 22.06 57.65
CA SER A 7 -49.79 21.10 57.93
C SER A 7 -49.63 20.86 59.47
N PRO A 8 -48.76 19.96 60.05
CA PRO A 8 -47.45 19.50 59.54
C PRO A 8 -46.97 18.07 59.94
N LEU A 9 -45.73 17.78 59.51
CA LEU A 9 -44.66 16.97 60.16
C LEU A 9 -44.08 15.79 59.36
N LEU A 10 -42.87 16.07 58.87
CA LEU A 10 -41.68 15.23 58.64
C LEU A 10 -41.76 13.74 59.03
N LEU A 11 -41.30 12.89 58.10
CA LEU A 11 -40.23 11.93 58.38
C LEU A 11 -39.51 11.53 57.08
N LEU A 12 -38.22 11.86 57.02
CA LEU A 12 -37.28 11.36 56.02
C LEU A 12 -36.96 9.88 56.30
N SER A 13 -36.94 9.06 55.24
CA SER A 13 -36.07 7.87 55.16
C SER A 13 -35.67 7.71 53.70
N LEU A 14 -34.46 8.13 53.36
CA LEU A 14 -33.25 7.30 53.22
C LEU A 14 -33.36 6.35 52.01
N GLY A 15 -32.64 6.75 50.97
CA GLY A 15 -32.64 6.14 49.65
C GLY A 15 -31.87 4.82 49.54
N CYS A 16 -32.10 4.17 48.41
CA CYS A 16 -31.34 3.02 47.95
C CYS A 16 -30.68 3.43 46.61
N SER A 17 -29.42 3.87 46.67
CA SER A 17 -28.53 3.86 45.49
C SER A 17 -27.82 2.52 45.45
N PRO A 18 -27.83 1.78 44.32
CA PRO A 18 -26.96 0.63 44.17
C PRO A 18 -25.52 1.13 43.89
N GLY A 19 -24.62 0.67 44.76
CA GLY A 19 -23.19 0.88 44.83
C GLY A 19 -22.47 1.36 43.57
N ALA A 20 -21.93 2.58 43.66
CA ALA A 20 -20.65 2.89 43.05
C ALA A 20 -19.60 1.99 43.72
N ALA A 21 -19.13 0.99 43.01
CA ALA A 21 -17.98 0.21 43.43
C ALA A 21 -16.77 1.16 43.52
N GLU A 22 -16.33 1.42 44.75
CA GLU A 22 -15.06 2.07 45.07
C GLU A 22 -13.92 1.30 44.40
N LEU A 23 -13.41 1.80 43.28
CA LEU A 23 -12.05 1.48 42.85
C LEU A 23 -11.09 2.25 43.75
N SER A 24 -10.78 1.65 44.89
CA SER A 24 -9.65 2.03 45.73
C SER A 24 -8.37 1.92 44.90
N ALA A 25 -7.79 3.08 44.59
CA ALA A 25 -6.56 3.23 43.82
C ALA A 25 -5.34 2.77 44.64
N VAL A 26 -5.22 1.45 44.82
CA VAL A 26 -3.94 0.83 45.16
C VAL A 26 -2.96 1.23 44.07
N ARG A 27 -1.77 1.68 44.48
CA ARG A 27 -0.66 2.04 43.59
C ARG A 27 -0.24 0.78 42.83
N ALA A 28 -0.95 0.46 41.75
CA ALA A 28 -0.79 -0.77 40.99
C ALA A 28 0.61 -0.77 40.38
N LYS A 29 1.52 -1.51 41.00
CA LYS A 29 2.77 -1.90 40.36
C LYS A 29 2.38 -2.79 39.19
N CYS A 30 2.97 -2.55 38.03
CA CYS A 30 2.74 -3.39 36.87
C CYS A 30 3.05 -4.85 37.21
N PRO A 31 2.20 -5.80 36.77
CA PRO A 31 2.45 -7.21 37.03
C PRO A 31 3.78 -7.63 36.39
N THR A 32 4.52 -8.51 37.05
CA THR A 32 5.80 -9.03 36.54
C THR A 32 5.62 -9.89 35.28
N ARG A 33 4.41 -10.44 35.07
CA ARG A 33 4.02 -11.17 33.87
C ARG A 33 2.63 -10.69 33.43
N CYS A 34 2.53 -10.27 32.17
CA CYS A 34 1.26 -9.86 31.58
C CYS A 34 0.46 -11.08 31.13
N ASP A 35 -0.83 -11.13 31.48
CA ASP A 35 -1.79 -12.12 31.01
C ASP A 35 -2.77 -11.45 30.04
N VAL A 36 -2.42 -11.49 28.75
CA VAL A 36 -3.16 -10.82 27.67
C VAL A 36 -4.59 -11.34 27.49
N SER A 37 -4.88 -12.56 27.97
CA SER A 37 -6.21 -13.17 27.87
C SER A 37 -7.28 -12.43 28.69
N LYS A 38 -6.85 -11.63 29.67
CA LYS A 38 -7.72 -10.83 30.53
C LYS A 38 -7.91 -9.40 30.04
N CYS A 39 -7.25 -9.03 28.94
CA CYS A 39 -7.35 -7.68 28.41
C CYS A 39 -8.72 -7.44 27.79
N PRO A 40 -9.33 -6.27 28.01
CA PRO A 40 -10.56 -5.91 27.33
C PRO A 40 -10.29 -5.76 25.82
N SER A 41 -11.28 -6.04 25.00
CA SER A 41 -11.24 -5.82 23.54
C SER A 41 -12.21 -4.71 23.13
N PRO A 42 -12.00 -3.45 23.55
CA PRO A 42 -12.89 -2.34 23.25
C PRO A 42 -12.78 -1.94 21.77
N SER A 43 -13.85 -1.46 21.14
CA SER A 43 -13.75 -0.81 19.83
C SER A 43 -13.29 0.64 20.01
N CYS A 44 -12.08 0.95 19.55
CA CYS A 44 -11.44 2.25 19.78
C CYS A 44 -11.30 3.04 18.46
N PRO A 45 -12.14 4.06 18.20
CA PRO A 45 -12.09 4.84 16.95
C PRO A 45 -10.76 5.57 16.75
N SER A 46 -10.16 6.03 17.85
CA SER A 46 -8.87 6.73 17.86
C SER A 46 -7.66 5.80 17.72
N GLY A 47 -7.87 4.48 17.64
CA GLY A 47 -6.82 3.47 17.62
C GLY A 47 -6.51 2.91 19.00
N TYR A 48 -5.53 2.00 19.03
CA TYR A 48 -5.08 1.33 20.24
C TYR A 48 -3.69 1.81 20.62
N VAL A 49 -3.44 1.82 21.93
CA VAL A 49 -2.13 2.06 22.51
C VAL A 49 -1.93 1.09 23.66
N PRO A 50 -0.69 0.65 23.92
CA PRO A 50 -0.42 -0.11 25.11
C PRO A 50 -0.75 0.70 26.37
N ASP A 51 -1.28 0.03 27.39
CA ASP A 51 -1.41 0.61 28.72
C ASP A 51 -0.03 1.00 29.30
N ARG A 52 -0.03 1.66 30.46
CA ARG A 52 1.23 2.08 31.14
C ARG A 52 2.15 0.92 31.52
N CYS A 53 1.61 -0.29 31.59
CA CYS A 53 2.33 -1.50 31.94
C CYS A 53 2.76 -2.30 30.70
N ASN A 54 2.50 -1.78 29.51
CA ASN A 54 2.72 -2.41 28.22
C ASN A 54 2.11 -3.82 28.13
N CYS A 55 0.92 -3.98 28.72
CA CYS A 55 0.25 -5.28 28.86
C CYS A 55 -0.99 -5.39 27.99
N CYS A 56 -1.96 -4.49 28.17
CA CYS A 56 -3.20 -4.49 27.40
C CYS A 56 -3.24 -3.38 26.35
N LEU A 57 -3.91 -3.65 25.24
CA LEU A 57 -4.32 -2.62 24.28
C LEU A 57 -5.56 -1.90 24.82
N ILE A 58 -5.42 -0.58 25.03
CA ILE A 58 -6.50 0.29 25.48
C ILE A 58 -6.80 1.34 24.41
N CYS A 59 -7.97 1.98 24.51
CA CYS A 59 -8.30 3.06 23.59
C CYS A 59 -7.33 4.22 23.75
N ALA A 60 -6.77 4.62 22.61
CA ALA A 60 -5.91 5.77 22.53
C ALA A 60 -6.70 7.08 22.65
N ALA A 61 -6.09 8.08 23.27
CA ALA A 61 -6.57 9.45 23.22
C ALA A 61 -6.46 9.98 21.78
N GLY A 62 -7.57 10.51 21.26
CA GLY A 62 -7.64 11.16 19.96
C GLY A 62 -7.07 12.57 19.98
N GLU A 63 -7.02 13.21 18.81
CA GLU A 63 -6.60 14.61 18.73
C GLU A 63 -7.57 15.52 19.51
N GLY A 64 -7.04 16.37 20.40
CA GLY A 64 -7.84 17.22 21.28
C GLY A 64 -8.14 16.63 22.66
N ASP A 65 -7.90 15.33 22.88
CA ASP A 65 -8.14 14.68 24.17
C ASP A 65 -7.05 15.03 25.21
N SER A 66 -7.40 14.94 26.49
CA SER A 66 -6.46 15.18 27.58
C SER A 66 -5.42 14.08 27.70
N CYS A 67 -4.17 14.48 27.93
CA CYS A 67 -3.03 13.59 28.06
C CYS A 67 -2.04 14.06 29.15
N GLY A 68 -1.21 13.12 29.60
CA GLY A 68 -0.06 13.40 30.45
C GLY A 68 -0.30 13.31 31.95
N ARG A 69 -1.54 13.19 32.44
CA ARG A 69 -1.81 12.82 33.84
C ARG A 69 -1.81 11.31 34.01
N LYS A 70 -1.93 10.79 35.23
CA LYS A 70 -1.87 9.35 35.53
C LYS A 70 -3.12 8.61 35.04
N GLU A 71 -4.25 9.29 35.05
CA GLU A 71 -5.56 8.77 34.67
C GLU A 71 -5.84 8.95 33.17
N ASP A 72 -5.08 9.82 32.50
CA ASP A 72 -5.26 10.08 31.07
C ASP A 72 -4.71 8.92 30.23
N PRO A 73 -5.42 8.50 29.17
CA PRO A 73 -4.92 7.52 28.21
C PRO A 73 -3.75 8.09 27.38
N PRO A 74 -2.87 7.23 26.84
CA PRO A 74 -1.81 7.68 25.95
C PRO A 74 -2.39 8.24 24.64
N CYS A 75 -1.73 9.24 24.07
CA CYS A 75 -2.08 9.72 22.72
C CYS A 75 -1.85 8.64 21.67
N GLY A 76 -2.79 8.53 20.73
CA GLY A 76 -2.73 7.55 19.64
C GLY A 76 -1.63 7.80 18.62
N ASP A 77 -1.57 6.91 17.64
CA ASP A 77 -0.54 6.96 16.61
C ASP A 77 -0.47 8.31 15.90
N SER A 78 0.77 8.80 15.76
CA SER A 78 1.09 10.10 15.14
C SER A 78 0.63 11.34 15.92
N LEU A 79 0.17 11.18 17.17
CA LEU A 79 -0.14 12.29 18.10
C LEU A 79 0.97 12.45 19.15
N ASP A 80 1.23 13.69 19.56
CA ASP A 80 2.09 14.03 20.69
C ASP A 80 1.30 14.73 21.79
N CYS A 81 1.61 14.40 23.04
CA CYS A 81 1.04 15.10 24.18
C CYS A 81 1.72 16.46 24.37
N ARG A 82 1.02 17.56 24.05
CA ARG A 82 1.54 18.92 24.15
C ARG A 82 0.90 19.68 25.30
N TYR A 83 1.72 20.44 26.03
CA TYR A 83 1.27 21.26 27.15
C TYR A 83 1.19 22.73 26.73
N PRO A 84 0.07 23.43 27.00
CA PRO A 84 -0.02 24.86 26.72
C PRO A 84 1.00 25.63 27.57
N MET A 85 1.73 26.53 26.90
CA MET A 85 2.79 27.34 27.48
C MET A 85 2.25 28.25 28.59
N GLY A 86 2.97 28.33 29.71
CA GLY A 86 2.72 29.31 30.78
C GLY A 86 1.89 28.85 31.99
N LYS A 87 1.54 27.57 32.11
CA LYS A 87 0.84 27.05 33.31
C LYS A 87 1.52 25.79 33.86
N ARG A 88 2.06 25.88 35.09
CA ARG A 88 2.75 24.79 35.83
C ARG A 88 1.89 23.53 36.09
N PHE A 89 0.60 23.56 35.78
CA PHE A 89 -0.35 22.44 35.97
C PHE A 89 -1.34 22.28 34.81
N ALA A 90 -0.97 22.76 33.61
CA ALA A 90 -1.83 22.61 32.45
C ALA A 90 -2.06 21.13 32.10
N LYS A 91 -3.32 20.81 31.76
CA LYS A 91 -3.64 19.52 31.11
C LYS A 91 -2.93 19.48 29.77
N GLY A 92 -2.20 18.40 29.50
CA GLY A 92 -1.69 18.14 28.16
C GLY A 92 -2.86 17.83 27.24
N VAL A 93 -2.69 18.15 25.95
CA VAL A 93 -3.66 17.84 24.90
C VAL A 93 -2.93 17.09 23.79
N CYS A 94 -3.52 16.01 23.29
CA CYS A 94 -2.97 15.28 22.15
C CYS A 94 -3.10 16.13 20.88
N GLN A 95 -1.98 16.36 20.19
CA GLN A 95 -1.92 17.14 18.95
C GLN A 95 -1.19 16.35 17.87
N CYS A 96 -1.62 16.48 16.62
CA CYS A 96 -0.95 15.80 15.52
C CYS A 96 0.50 16.26 15.35
N LYS A 97 1.42 15.30 15.17
CA LYS A 97 2.83 15.57 14.88
C LYS A 97 3.01 16.38 13.60
N LEU A 98 2.16 16.09 12.61
CA LEU A 98 2.19 16.69 11.27
C LEU A 98 0.86 17.38 11.01
N SER A 99 0.82 18.70 11.16
CA SER A 99 -0.40 19.51 10.99
C SER A 99 -0.64 19.98 9.54
N ALA A 100 -0.03 19.30 8.55
CA ALA A 100 -0.18 19.67 7.14
C ALA A 100 -1.40 18.98 6.54
N GLN A 101 -2.15 19.70 5.70
CA GLN A 101 -3.32 19.14 5.02
C GLN A 101 -2.95 17.95 4.14
N VAL A 102 -3.87 17.00 4.02
CA VAL A 102 -3.71 15.81 3.18
C VAL A 102 -5.00 15.50 2.42
N CYS A 103 -4.85 14.93 1.23
CA CYS A 103 -5.98 14.49 0.41
C CYS A 103 -6.21 13.01 0.61
N GLY A 104 -7.45 12.63 0.93
CA GLY A 104 -7.88 11.25 1.08
C GLY A 104 -8.30 10.61 -0.23
N SER A 105 -8.28 9.27 -0.27
CA SER A 105 -8.78 8.45 -1.38
C SER A 105 -10.29 8.57 -1.60
N ASP A 106 -11.00 9.15 -0.64
CA ASP A 106 -12.40 9.54 -0.73
C ASP A 106 -12.61 10.93 -1.37
N GLY A 107 -11.54 11.55 -1.88
CA GLY A 107 -11.57 12.87 -2.50
C GLY A 107 -11.77 14.01 -1.51
N ARG A 108 -11.67 13.75 -0.20
CA ARG A 108 -11.83 14.77 0.85
C ARG A 108 -10.47 15.28 1.33
N THR A 109 -10.41 16.59 1.58
CA THR A 109 -9.27 17.22 2.23
C THR A 109 -9.41 17.08 3.74
N TYR A 110 -8.34 16.63 4.38
CA TYR A 110 -8.20 16.55 5.82
C TYR A 110 -7.19 17.59 6.30
N ASP A 111 -7.42 18.16 7.48
CA ASP A 111 -6.58 19.18 8.10
C ASP A 111 -5.17 18.66 8.39
N ASN A 112 -5.09 17.38 8.74
CA ASN A 112 -3.85 16.70 9.04
C ASN A 112 -3.95 15.18 8.85
N ILE A 113 -2.81 14.50 8.88
CA ILE A 113 -2.74 13.04 8.69
C ILE A 113 -3.42 12.26 9.84
N CYS A 114 -3.46 12.81 11.05
CA CYS A 114 -4.10 12.17 12.19
C CYS A 114 -5.62 12.11 12.02
N GLN A 115 -6.23 13.16 11.48
CA GLN A 115 -7.65 13.22 11.15
C GLN A 115 -8.02 12.21 10.06
N LEU A 116 -7.23 12.12 8.98
CA LEU A 116 -7.43 11.12 7.92
C LEU A 116 -7.37 9.70 8.49
N LYS A 117 -6.34 9.40 9.30
CA LYS A 117 -6.19 8.07 9.94
C LYS A 117 -7.34 7.75 10.89
N ALA A 118 -7.86 8.72 11.64
CA ALA A 118 -9.00 8.53 12.53
C ALA A 118 -10.27 8.17 11.75
N VAL A 119 -10.54 8.85 10.63
CA VAL A 119 -11.68 8.53 9.76
C VAL A 119 -11.50 7.17 9.09
N SER A 120 -10.29 6.85 8.64
CA SER A 120 -9.95 5.57 8.03
C SER A 120 -10.19 4.39 8.98
N ARG A 121 -9.75 4.49 10.25
CA ARG A 121 -10.02 3.46 11.28
C ARG A 121 -11.50 3.31 11.57
N LYS A 122 -12.22 4.43 11.66
CA LYS A 122 -13.68 4.41 11.87
C LYS A 122 -14.40 3.73 10.70
N ALA A 123 -13.97 3.97 9.47
CA ALA A 123 -14.50 3.30 8.28
C ALA A 123 -14.29 1.77 8.38
N LEU A 124 -13.07 1.33 8.69
CA LEU A 124 -12.76 -0.09 8.87
C LEU A 124 -13.59 -0.77 9.95
N GLN A 125 -13.82 -0.10 11.09
CA GLN A 125 -14.68 -0.61 12.18
C GLN A 125 -16.13 -0.81 11.76
N HIS A 126 -16.59 -0.08 10.74
CA HIS A 126 -17.92 -0.23 10.15
C HIS A 126 -17.93 -1.12 8.90
N GLY A 127 -16.82 -1.83 8.60
CA GLY A 127 -16.70 -2.67 7.41
C GLY A 127 -16.63 -1.90 6.09
N LEU A 128 -16.30 -0.61 6.14
CA LEU A 128 -16.10 0.24 4.97
C LEU A 128 -14.61 0.25 4.55
N PRO A 129 -14.30 0.53 3.28
CA PRO A 129 -12.91 0.63 2.82
C PRO A 129 -12.14 1.71 3.57
N ALA A 130 -10.86 1.43 3.86
CA ALA A 130 -9.95 2.39 4.48
C ALA A 130 -9.76 3.62 3.59
N VAL A 131 -9.71 4.79 4.21
CA VAL A 131 -9.31 6.04 3.54
C VAL A 131 -7.79 6.12 3.57
N ALA A 132 -7.15 6.14 2.40
CA ALA A 132 -5.71 6.26 2.24
C ALA A 132 -5.33 7.69 1.84
N GLN A 133 -4.11 8.11 2.15
CA GLN A 133 -3.59 9.39 1.65
C GLN A 133 -3.21 9.25 0.18
N VAL A 134 -3.78 10.10 -0.69
CA VAL A 134 -3.46 10.16 -2.12
C VAL A 134 -2.33 11.15 -2.38
N GLN A 135 -2.45 12.36 -1.82
CA GLN A 135 -1.45 13.41 -1.98
C GLN A 135 -1.26 14.23 -0.70
N LYS A 136 -0.12 14.92 -0.62
CA LYS A 136 0.11 15.97 0.39
C LYS A 136 -0.61 17.25 -0.06
N GLY A 137 -1.21 17.97 0.87
CA GLY A 137 -2.02 19.16 0.60
C GLY A 137 -3.49 18.83 0.36
N ALA A 138 -4.28 19.86 0.02
CA ALA A 138 -5.70 19.72 -0.28
C ALA A 138 -5.96 18.87 -1.52
N CYS A 139 -7.11 18.20 -1.57
CA CYS A 139 -7.61 17.62 -2.81
C CYS A 139 -7.92 18.75 -3.81
N GLU A 140 -7.52 18.57 -5.06
CA GLU A 140 -7.81 19.54 -6.12
C GLU A 140 -9.33 19.54 -6.40
N SER A 141 -10.00 20.63 -6.00
CA SER A 141 -11.41 20.88 -6.34
C SER A 141 -11.52 21.32 -7.79
N GLY A 142 -11.40 20.38 -8.73
CA GLY A 142 -11.61 20.67 -10.14
C GLY A 142 -11.06 19.58 -11.03
N HIS A 143 -11.97 18.94 -11.78
CA HIS A 143 -11.77 18.15 -12.99
C HIS A 143 -10.43 17.43 -13.15
N LEU A 144 -10.50 16.09 -13.25
CA LEU A 144 -9.52 15.27 -13.97
C LEU A 144 -9.10 15.95 -15.30
N GLN A 145 -8.08 16.80 -15.27
CA GLN A 145 -7.41 17.29 -16.45
C GLN A 145 -6.24 16.36 -16.72
N LEU A 146 -6.50 15.42 -17.63
CA LEU A 146 -5.51 14.62 -18.35
C LEU A 146 -4.54 15.46 -19.23
N SER A 147 -4.21 16.70 -18.85
CA SER A 147 -3.43 17.61 -19.69
C SER A 147 -2.54 18.59 -18.92
N SER A 148 -1.92 18.15 -17.82
CA SER A 148 -0.80 18.88 -17.21
C SER A 148 0.53 18.30 -17.73
N PRO A 149 1.45 19.12 -18.30
CA PRO A 149 2.76 18.67 -18.77
C PRO A 149 3.65 18.05 -17.67
N ARG A 150 3.22 18.11 -16.39
CA ARG A 150 3.90 17.47 -15.26
C ARG A 150 3.93 15.93 -15.33
N TYR A 151 3.00 15.30 -16.06
CA TYR A 151 3.07 13.85 -16.33
C TYR A 151 4.20 13.49 -17.33
N LYS A 152 4.72 14.48 -18.07
CA LYS A 152 5.59 14.23 -19.25
C LYS A 152 7.09 14.25 -18.95
N PHE A 153 7.53 14.77 -17.79
CA PHE A 153 8.96 14.89 -17.46
C PHE A 153 9.31 14.39 -16.07
N ASN A 154 8.67 13.33 -15.64
CA ASN A 154 9.10 12.60 -14.46
C ASN A 154 9.23 11.12 -14.80
N PHE A 155 9.95 10.74 -15.86
CA PHE A 155 10.30 9.32 -16.03
C PHE A 155 11.00 8.79 -14.77
N ILE A 156 11.91 9.57 -14.19
CA ILE A 156 12.56 9.21 -12.92
C ILE A 156 11.57 9.26 -11.76
N ALA A 157 10.69 10.25 -11.63
CA ALA A 157 9.74 10.28 -10.51
C ALA A 157 8.52 9.37 -10.68
N ASP A 158 8.16 8.91 -11.88
CA ASP A 158 7.09 7.95 -12.20
C ASP A 158 7.64 6.53 -12.13
N VAL A 159 8.91 6.30 -12.49
CA VAL A 159 9.64 5.08 -12.12
C VAL A 159 9.83 5.06 -10.61
N VAL A 160 10.20 6.16 -9.95
CA VAL A 160 10.26 6.23 -8.49
C VAL A 160 8.85 6.22 -7.87
N GLU A 161 7.76 6.68 -8.47
CA GLU A 161 6.39 6.54 -7.93
C GLU A 161 5.74 5.19 -8.25
N LYS A 162 6.27 4.43 -9.22
CA LYS A 162 5.87 3.04 -9.49
C LYS A 162 6.76 2.02 -8.77
N ILE A 163 8.02 2.39 -8.49
CA ILE A 163 8.98 1.59 -7.71
C ILE A 163 8.96 1.96 -6.21
N ALA A 164 8.77 3.20 -5.81
CA ALA A 164 8.70 3.60 -4.39
C ALA A 164 7.48 3.07 -3.61
N PRO A 165 6.28 2.81 -4.18
CA PRO A 165 5.28 2.05 -3.45
C PRO A 165 5.71 0.58 -3.28
N ALA A 166 6.76 0.13 -3.99
CA ALA A 166 7.45 -1.15 -3.77
C ALA A 166 8.69 -1.04 -2.88
N VAL A 167 9.09 0.18 -2.49
CA VAL A 167 10.32 0.44 -1.74
C VAL A 167 9.98 1.38 -0.59
N VAL A 168 9.46 0.81 0.49
CA VAL A 168 9.44 1.52 1.77
C VAL A 168 10.87 1.56 2.29
N HIS A 169 11.48 2.74 2.24
CA HIS A 169 12.74 3.01 2.93
C HIS A 169 12.46 3.14 4.43
N ILE A 170 12.68 2.08 5.20
CA ILE A 170 12.60 2.14 6.66
C ILE A 170 13.98 2.53 7.19
N GLU A 171 14.18 3.83 7.41
CA GLU A 171 15.37 4.35 8.06
C GLU A 171 15.19 4.24 9.59
N LEU A 172 15.81 3.21 10.19
CA LEU A 172 15.85 3.08 11.65
C LEU A 172 16.82 4.11 12.21
N PHE A 173 16.30 5.25 12.70
CA PHE A 173 17.06 6.23 13.47
C PHE A 173 17.55 5.61 14.78
N LEU A 174 18.80 5.15 14.79
CA LEU A 174 19.50 4.68 15.98
C LEU A 174 19.88 5.89 16.85
N SER A 175 19.03 6.24 17.80
CA SER A 175 19.41 7.13 18.91
C SER A 175 20.24 6.32 19.91
N GLU A 176 21.40 6.88 20.27
CA GLU A 176 22.43 6.29 21.10
C GLU A 176 21.91 5.69 22.42
N ALA A 177 21.85 4.37 22.52
CA ALA A 177 21.81 3.64 23.78
C ALA A 177 22.46 2.25 23.59
N PRO A 178 23.49 1.88 24.38
CA PRO A 178 24.27 0.67 24.16
C PRO A 178 23.63 -0.52 24.90
N ILE A 179 22.35 -0.83 24.65
CA ILE A 179 21.73 -2.02 25.25
C ILE A 179 20.80 -2.66 24.21
N TYR A 180 21.07 -3.94 23.92
CA TYR A 180 20.43 -4.83 22.94
C TYR A 180 21.06 -4.93 21.55
N CYS A 181 22.35 -5.28 21.57
CA CYS A 181 22.91 -6.27 20.65
C CYS A 181 22.15 -7.61 20.79
N SER A 182 20.99 -7.77 20.15
CA SER A 182 20.32 -9.08 19.93
C SER A 182 19.25 -9.10 18.82
N LEU A 183 18.80 -7.96 18.28
CA LEU A 183 17.82 -7.95 17.18
C LEU A 183 18.42 -7.76 15.77
N VAL A 184 19.71 -7.45 15.65
CA VAL A 184 20.34 -7.15 14.35
C VAL A 184 20.99 -8.38 13.69
N SER A 185 20.86 -9.57 14.28
CA SER A 185 21.52 -10.79 13.79
C SER A 185 20.62 -11.79 13.04
N PHE A 186 19.34 -11.51 12.81
CA PHE A 186 18.46 -12.47 12.11
C PHE A 186 17.98 -11.99 10.74
N LEU A 187 18.92 -11.78 9.84
CA LEU A 187 18.68 -11.85 8.38
C LEU A 187 19.94 -12.42 7.73
N GLN A 188 20.08 -13.74 7.87
CA GLN A 188 20.94 -14.58 7.03
C GLN A 188 20.19 -14.97 5.74
N TYR A 189 20.93 -15.49 4.75
CA TYR A 189 20.32 -16.26 3.65
C TYR A 189 19.37 -17.31 4.26
N GLY A 190 18.06 -17.09 4.10
CA GLY A 190 17.02 -17.92 4.72
C GLY A 190 15.77 -17.18 5.19
N ASN A 191 15.84 -15.87 5.45
CA ASN A 191 14.67 -15.08 5.87
C ASN A 191 13.95 -14.35 4.72
N SER A 192 14.48 -14.42 3.50
CA SER A 192 13.77 -14.01 2.28
C SER A 192 12.60 -14.97 2.04
N GLY A 193 11.38 -14.45 2.00
CA GLY A 193 10.14 -15.21 1.89
C GLY A 193 9.34 -15.30 3.20
N GLY A 194 9.90 -14.87 4.34
CA GLY A 194 9.20 -14.86 5.62
C GLY A 194 8.24 -13.67 5.79
N PRO A 195 7.15 -13.82 6.58
CA PRO A 195 6.22 -12.74 6.83
C PRO A 195 6.87 -11.66 7.71
N LEU A 196 6.70 -10.40 7.31
CA LEU A 196 6.95 -9.23 8.12
C LEU A 196 5.67 -8.90 8.87
N VAL A 197 5.75 -8.86 10.20
CA VAL A 197 4.60 -8.62 11.07
C VAL A 197 4.76 -7.33 11.86
N ASN A 198 3.65 -6.62 12.11
CA ASN A 198 3.63 -5.51 13.04
C ASN A 198 3.59 -6.04 14.50
N LEU A 199 3.61 -5.10 15.46
CA LEU A 199 3.57 -5.45 16.90
C LEU A 199 2.24 -6.10 17.31
N ASP A 200 1.20 -5.92 16.51
CA ASP A 200 -0.12 -6.54 16.67
C ASP A 200 -0.19 -7.96 16.07
N GLY A 201 0.91 -8.44 15.48
CA GLY A 201 1.01 -9.77 14.86
C GLY A 201 0.38 -9.87 13.46
N GLU A 202 -0.02 -8.74 12.88
CA GLU A 202 -0.58 -8.67 11.53
C GLU A 202 0.53 -8.68 10.49
N VAL A 203 0.33 -9.44 9.41
CA VAL A 203 1.29 -9.48 8.31
C VAL A 203 1.19 -8.20 7.50
N ILE A 204 2.24 -7.39 7.56
CA ILE A 204 2.39 -6.13 6.81
C ILE A 204 3.19 -6.30 5.52
N GLY A 205 3.86 -7.45 5.34
CA GLY A 205 4.54 -7.77 4.09
C GLY A 205 5.30 -9.10 4.11
N ILE A 206 6.06 -9.37 3.05
CA ILE A 206 7.00 -10.49 2.95
C ILE A 206 8.40 -9.94 2.72
N ASN A 207 9.35 -10.32 3.56
CA ASN A 207 10.73 -9.89 3.43
C ASN A 207 11.36 -10.50 2.16
N THR A 208 12.02 -9.69 1.34
CA THR A 208 12.55 -10.15 0.05
C THR A 208 14.06 -10.05 -0.05
N LEU A 209 14.64 -8.90 0.30
CA LEU A 209 16.06 -8.61 0.06
C LEU A 209 16.66 -7.82 1.20
N LYS A 210 17.94 -8.07 1.51
CA LYS A 210 18.76 -7.27 2.42
C LYS A 210 19.93 -6.68 1.65
N VAL A 211 20.13 -5.38 1.76
CA VAL A 211 21.19 -4.68 1.01
C VAL A 211 22.37 -4.33 1.91
N THR A 212 22.12 -3.86 3.15
CA THR A 212 23.19 -3.60 4.15
C THR A 212 22.71 -3.96 5.57
N ALA A 213 23.58 -3.85 6.57
CA ALA A 213 23.17 -3.97 7.96
C ALA A 213 22.20 -2.82 8.32
N GLY A 214 20.96 -3.17 8.69
CA GLY A 214 19.91 -2.20 9.03
C GLY A 214 18.96 -1.83 7.88
N ILE A 215 19.22 -2.29 6.65
CA ILE A 215 18.35 -2.02 5.49
C ILE A 215 17.86 -3.35 4.88
N SER A 216 16.55 -3.58 5.00
CA SER A 216 15.83 -4.72 4.42
C SER A 216 14.59 -4.25 3.67
N PHE A 217 14.26 -4.94 2.59
CA PHE A 217 13.14 -4.67 1.71
C PHE A 217 12.07 -5.74 1.88
N ALA A 218 10.81 -5.33 1.87
CA ALA A 218 9.66 -6.23 1.95
C ALA A 218 8.60 -5.85 0.92
N ILE A 219 7.93 -6.85 0.36
CA ILE A 219 6.74 -6.67 -0.47
C ILE A 219 5.54 -6.43 0.47
N PRO A 220 4.79 -5.33 0.36
CA PRO A 220 3.60 -5.06 1.17
C PRO A 220 2.50 -6.12 1.06
N SER A 221 1.77 -6.37 2.15
CA SER A 221 0.73 -7.41 2.21
C SER A 221 -0.51 -7.12 1.36
N ASP A 222 -0.90 -5.87 1.21
CA ASP A 222 -1.95 -5.42 0.30
C ASP A 222 -1.63 -5.78 -1.16
N ARG A 223 -0.38 -5.61 -1.58
CA ARG A 223 0.09 -6.00 -2.91
C ARG A 223 0.10 -7.51 -3.12
N ILE A 224 0.45 -8.27 -2.07
CA ILE A 224 0.37 -9.73 -2.11
C ILE A 224 -1.08 -10.16 -2.24
N THR A 225 -2.00 -9.57 -1.48
CA THR A 225 -3.42 -9.90 -1.60
C THR A 225 -3.96 -9.59 -2.99
N GLN A 226 -3.70 -8.42 -3.56
CA GLN A 226 -4.13 -8.07 -4.92
C GLN A 226 -3.55 -9.02 -5.96
N PHE A 227 -2.26 -9.33 -5.87
CA PHE A 227 -1.64 -10.32 -6.76
C PHE A 227 -2.28 -11.69 -6.60
N LEU A 228 -2.58 -12.14 -5.38
CA LEU A 228 -3.26 -13.41 -5.13
C LEU A 228 -4.69 -13.43 -5.67
N THR A 229 -5.47 -12.36 -5.55
CA THR A 229 -6.82 -12.28 -6.13
C THR A 229 -6.77 -12.28 -7.65
N GLU A 230 -5.90 -11.46 -8.26
CA GLU A 230 -5.69 -11.44 -9.70
C GLU A 230 -5.14 -12.78 -10.22
N SER A 231 -4.33 -13.47 -9.41
CA SER A 231 -3.80 -14.80 -9.72
C SER A 231 -4.82 -15.90 -9.50
N HIS A 232 -5.76 -15.78 -8.56
CA HIS A 232 -6.84 -16.74 -8.33
C HIS A 232 -7.89 -16.65 -9.46
N ASP A 233 -8.23 -15.44 -9.90
CA ASP A 233 -9.08 -15.23 -11.07
C ASP A 233 -8.41 -15.72 -12.36
N LYS A 234 -7.07 -15.64 -12.43
CA LYS A 234 -6.27 -16.24 -13.50
C LYS A 234 -6.00 -17.74 -13.31
N GLN A 235 -6.07 -18.30 -12.11
CA GLN A 235 -5.92 -19.75 -11.82
C GLN A 235 -7.22 -20.51 -12.00
N SER A 236 -8.37 -19.84 -11.89
CA SER A 236 -9.69 -20.37 -12.27
C SER A 236 -9.75 -20.72 -13.76
N LYS A 237 -8.95 -20.05 -14.59
CA LYS A 237 -8.64 -20.47 -15.97
C LYS A 237 -7.32 -21.20 -16.00
N ASP A 238 -7.34 -22.53 -16.07
CA ASP A 238 -6.24 -23.43 -16.46
C ASP A 238 -5.07 -22.69 -17.18
N GLY A 239 -4.13 -22.15 -16.39
CA GLY A 239 -3.28 -21.01 -16.76
C GLY A 239 -2.06 -21.42 -17.58
N LYS A 240 -2.29 -22.15 -18.67
CA LYS A 240 -1.28 -22.54 -19.66
C LYS A 240 -0.65 -21.30 -20.26
N LYS A 241 0.53 -20.90 -19.76
CA LYS A 241 1.28 -19.77 -20.31
C LYS A 241 1.76 -20.15 -21.70
N ARG A 242 1.33 -19.40 -22.71
CA ARG A 242 1.75 -19.58 -24.09
C ARG A 242 2.91 -18.65 -24.43
N PHE A 243 3.85 -19.11 -25.25
CA PHE A 243 4.95 -18.31 -25.74
C PHE A 243 5.31 -18.66 -27.18
N ILE A 244 5.92 -17.70 -27.87
CA ILE A 244 6.48 -17.88 -29.22
C ILE A 244 8.00 -17.71 -29.27
N GLY A 245 8.61 -17.15 -28.20
CA GLY A 245 10.07 -17.08 -28.01
C GLY A 245 10.75 -15.96 -28.79
N ILE A 246 10.22 -14.74 -28.69
CA ILE A 246 10.87 -13.52 -29.21
C ILE A 246 11.03 -12.50 -28.10
N ARG A 247 12.11 -11.71 -28.16
CA ARG A 247 12.24 -10.46 -27.41
C ARG A 247 11.81 -9.32 -28.33
N MET A 248 10.87 -8.53 -27.84
CA MET A 248 10.15 -7.56 -28.64
C MET A 248 10.26 -6.15 -28.07
N LEU A 249 10.31 -5.17 -28.96
CA LEU A 249 10.22 -3.74 -28.67
C LEU A 249 9.07 -3.13 -29.46
N THR A 250 8.32 -2.22 -28.86
CA THR A 250 7.28 -1.48 -29.59
C THR A 250 7.95 -0.43 -30.48
N ILE A 251 7.58 -0.37 -31.76
CA ILE A 251 8.06 0.68 -32.68
C ILE A 251 7.60 2.04 -32.18
N THR A 252 8.55 2.95 -31.99
CA THR A 252 8.32 4.36 -31.66
C THR A 252 9.13 5.23 -32.61
N PRO A 253 8.74 6.50 -32.87
CA PRO A 253 9.50 7.38 -33.75
C PRO A 253 10.97 7.49 -33.35
N ALA A 254 11.26 7.59 -32.05
CA ALA A 254 12.64 7.64 -31.54
C ALA A 254 13.43 6.35 -31.85
N LEU A 255 12.81 5.19 -31.70
CA LEU A 255 13.44 3.90 -32.01
C LEU A 255 13.69 3.74 -33.52
N VAL A 256 12.77 4.19 -34.37
CA VAL A 256 12.94 4.13 -35.83
C VAL A 256 14.13 4.97 -36.28
N GLU A 257 14.29 6.18 -35.74
CA GLU A 257 15.45 7.02 -36.04
C GLU A 257 16.77 6.36 -35.61
N GLU A 258 16.80 5.73 -34.43
CA GLU A 258 17.98 4.99 -33.94
C GLU A 258 18.31 3.79 -34.85
N LEU A 259 17.30 3.00 -35.24
CA LEU A 259 17.49 1.85 -36.13
C LEU A 259 17.92 2.27 -37.53
N LYS A 260 17.36 3.35 -38.08
CA LYS A 260 17.78 3.94 -39.36
C LYS A 260 19.22 4.46 -39.33
N HIS A 261 19.67 4.99 -38.19
CA HIS A 261 21.05 5.45 -38.03
C HIS A 261 22.05 4.28 -38.11
N ASN A 262 21.69 3.13 -37.55
CA ASN A 262 22.52 1.93 -37.56
C ASN A 262 22.39 1.11 -38.86
N ASN A 263 21.25 1.21 -39.53
CA ASN A 263 20.96 0.53 -40.80
C ASN A 263 20.16 1.44 -41.73
N ALA A 264 20.84 2.01 -42.73
CA ALA A 264 20.23 2.95 -43.68
C ALA A 264 19.07 2.36 -44.49
N ASP A 265 19.04 1.04 -44.67
CA ASP A 265 17.99 0.32 -45.41
C ASP A 265 16.80 -0.09 -44.51
N PHE A 266 16.75 0.38 -43.27
CA PHE A 266 15.65 0.06 -42.36
C PHE A 266 14.32 0.64 -42.90
N PRO A 267 13.26 -0.19 -43.01
CA PRO A 267 12.02 0.20 -43.66
C PRO A 267 11.29 1.33 -42.93
N ASP A 268 10.57 2.14 -43.68
CA ASP A 268 9.74 3.18 -43.10
C ASP A 268 8.46 2.57 -42.51
N VAL A 269 8.45 2.39 -41.19
CA VAL A 269 7.31 1.87 -40.43
C VAL A 269 6.83 2.89 -39.41
N ARG A 270 5.51 3.05 -39.30
CA ARG A 270 4.87 3.97 -38.33
C ARG A 270 4.48 3.29 -37.02
N SER A 271 4.22 1.99 -37.07
CA SER A 271 3.77 1.17 -35.94
C SER A 271 4.11 -0.29 -36.21
N GLY A 272 4.11 -1.09 -35.15
CA GLY A 272 4.44 -2.51 -35.19
C GLY A 272 5.38 -2.90 -34.06
N ILE A 273 5.80 -4.16 -34.07
CA ILE A 273 6.63 -4.77 -33.04
C ILE A 273 7.96 -5.18 -33.65
N TYR A 274 9.03 -4.54 -33.21
CA TYR A 274 10.39 -4.88 -33.61
C TYR A 274 10.86 -6.13 -32.87
N VAL A 275 11.33 -7.13 -33.62
CA VAL A 275 11.92 -8.36 -33.09
C VAL A 275 13.40 -8.09 -32.83
N HIS A 276 13.74 -7.87 -31.56
CA HIS A 276 15.11 -7.61 -31.16
C HIS A 276 15.96 -8.89 -31.16
N GLU A 277 15.37 -10.01 -30.75
CA GLU A 277 16.05 -11.30 -30.66
C GLU A 277 15.02 -12.43 -30.75
N VAL A 278 15.32 -13.48 -31.51
CA VAL A 278 14.57 -14.73 -31.57
C VAL A 278 15.28 -15.80 -30.76
N VAL A 279 14.59 -16.39 -29.79
CA VAL A 279 15.15 -17.44 -28.93
C VAL A 279 15.38 -18.70 -29.77
N PRO A 280 16.58 -19.31 -29.76
CA PRO A 280 16.84 -20.55 -30.47
C PRO A 280 15.88 -21.67 -30.06
N ASN A 281 15.50 -22.51 -31.04
CA ASN A 281 14.56 -23.62 -30.88
C ASN A 281 13.13 -23.23 -30.45
N SER A 282 12.80 -21.95 -30.39
CA SER A 282 11.44 -21.47 -30.10
C SER A 282 10.46 -21.68 -31.27
N PRO A 283 9.13 -21.55 -31.06
CA PRO A 283 8.16 -21.53 -32.14
C PRO A 283 8.46 -20.51 -33.24
N SER A 284 8.87 -19.29 -32.88
CA SER A 284 9.24 -18.24 -33.84
C SER A 284 10.50 -18.58 -34.62
N HIS A 285 11.51 -19.19 -33.98
CA HIS A 285 12.72 -19.67 -34.67
C HIS A 285 12.37 -20.77 -35.69
N ARG A 286 11.57 -21.77 -35.27
CA ARG A 286 11.10 -22.85 -36.16
C ARG A 286 10.21 -22.33 -37.29
N GLY A 287 9.46 -21.26 -37.02
CA GLY A 287 8.62 -20.57 -38.00
C GLY A 287 9.37 -19.63 -38.94
N GLY A 288 10.67 -19.43 -38.78
CA GLY A 288 11.50 -18.64 -39.70
C GLY A 288 11.48 -17.12 -39.46
N ILE A 289 11.00 -16.67 -38.30
CA ILE A 289 11.17 -15.28 -37.85
C ILE A 289 12.64 -15.06 -37.52
N GLN A 290 13.15 -13.88 -37.86
CA GLN A 290 14.55 -13.49 -37.68
C GLN A 290 14.67 -12.22 -36.85
N ASP A 291 15.86 -12.00 -36.31
CA ASP A 291 16.21 -10.75 -35.65
C ASP A 291 16.12 -9.59 -36.65
N GLY A 292 15.56 -8.46 -36.21
CA GLY A 292 15.35 -7.29 -37.08
C GLY A 292 14.01 -7.27 -37.81
N ASP A 293 13.23 -8.35 -37.76
CA ASP A 293 11.88 -8.40 -38.31
C ASP A 293 10.93 -7.41 -37.61
N ILE A 294 9.94 -6.90 -38.34
CA ILE A 294 8.92 -6.00 -37.78
C ILE A 294 7.54 -6.61 -37.98
N ILE A 295 6.91 -7.03 -36.89
CA ILE A 295 5.56 -7.60 -36.93
C ILE A 295 4.54 -6.47 -36.97
N VAL A 296 3.82 -6.33 -38.07
CA VAL A 296 2.87 -5.23 -38.30
C VAL A 296 1.42 -5.64 -38.04
N LYS A 297 1.07 -6.92 -38.25
CA LYS A 297 -0.27 -7.45 -37.96
C LYS A 297 -0.23 -8.84 -37.34
N VAL A 298 -1.26 -9.15 -36.57
CA VAL A 298 -1.58 -10.50 -36.09
C VAL A 298 -3.02 -10.84 -36.43
N ASN A 299 -3.24 -11.97 -37.11
CA ASN A 299 -4.57 -12.45 -37.51
C ASN A 299 -5.40 -11.36 -38.22
N GLY A 300 -4.74 -10.58 -39.09
CA GLY A 300 -5.34 -9.47 -39.84
C GLY A 300 -5.55 -8.17 -39.06
N ARG A 301 -5.27 -8.14 -37.75
CA ARG A 301 -5.38 -6.94 -36.90
C ARG A 301 -4.04 -6.21 -36.80
N PRO A 302 -4.00 -4.88 -36.98
CA PRO A 302 -2.77 -4.10 -36.84
C PRO A 302 -2.27 -4.11 -35.39
N LEU A 303 -0.96 -4.21 -35.22
CA LEU A 303 -0.30 -4.14 -33.92
C LEU A 303 0.24 -2.74 -33.66
N MET A 304 -0.08 -2.20 -32.49
CA MET A 304 0.38 -0.87 -32.05
C MET A 304 1.36 -0.98 -30.90
N THR A 305 1.16 -1.95 -30.00
CA THR A 305 1.96 -2.13 -28.79
C THR A 305 2.33 -3.58 -28.54
N SER A 306 3.42 -3.81 -27.82
CA SER A 306 3.84 -5.17 -27.43
C SER A 306 2.80 -5.92 -26.61
N SER A 307 1.93 -5.21 -25.90
CA SER A 307 0.79 -5.77 -25.17
C SER A 307 -0.22 -6.43 -26.09
N ASP A 308 -0.48 -5.83 -27.27
CA ASP A 308 -1.43 -6.36 -28.26
C ASP A 308 -0.97 -7.74 -28.77
N LEU A 309 0.33 -7.87 -29.07
CA LEU A 309 0.90 -9.14 -29.50
C LEU A 309 0.94 -10.16 -28.35
N GLN A 310 1.25 -9.71 -27.14
CA GLN A 310 1.24 -10.58 -25.95
C GLN A 310 -0.14 -11.16 -25.68
N GLU A 311 -1.20 -10.35 -25.81
CA GLU A 311 -2.58 -10.81 -25.65
C GLU A 311 -2.96 -11.83 -26.72
N ALA A 312 -2.61 -11.59 -27.99
CA ALA A 312 -2.85 -12.54 -29.07
C ALA A 312 -2.15 -13.88 -28.81
N VAL A 313 -0.89 -13.87 -28.36
CA VAL A 313 -0.14 -15.10 -28.01
C VAL A 313 -0.81 -15.92 -26.92
N MET A 314 -1.45 -15.26 -25.95
CA MET A 314 -2.10 -15.94 -24.84
C MET A 314 -3.47 -16.53 -25.21
N ASN A 315 -4.20 -15.87 -26.10
CA ASN A 315 -5.61 -16.17 -26.35
C ASN A 315 -5.87 -16.91 -27.68
N GLU A 316 -4.93 -16.87 -28.62
CA GLU A 316 -5.15 -17.34 -30.00
C GLU A 316 -4.07 -18.35 -30.43
N SER A 317 -4.48 -19.35 -31.20
CA SER A 317 -3.59 -20.32 -31.84
C SER A 317 -4.28 -20.93 -33.08
N PRO A 318 -3.68 -20.89 -34.28
CA PRO A 318 -2.36 -20.34 -34.58
C PRO A 318 -2.36 -18.80 -34.74
N LEU A 319 -1.17 -18.21 -34.79
CA LEU A 319 -0.96 -16.79 -35.06
C LEU A 319 -0.47 -16.59 -36.49
N LEU A 320 -1.29 -15.96 -37.33
CA LEU A 320 -0.89 -15.49 -38.64
C LEU A 320 -0.26 -14.10 -38.50
N LEU A 321 1.06 -14.03 -38.57
CA LEU A 321 1.85 -12.81 -38.41
C LEU A 321 2.19 -12.23 -39.79
N GLU A 322 1.90 -10.95 -39.98
CA GLU A 322 2.39 -10.16 -41.12
C GLU A 322 3.63 -9.42 -40.66
N VAL A 323 4.75 -9.73 -41.30
CA VAL A 323 6.09 -9.32 -40.89
C VAL A 323 6.75 -8.58 -42.04
N ARG A 324 7.29 -7.40 -41.76
CA ARG A 324 8.11 -6.64 -42.67
C ARG A 324 9.59 -6.95 -42.43
N ARG A 325 10.24 -7.50 -43.45
CA ARG A 325 11.68 -7.80 -43.46
C ARG A 325 12.33 -7.01 -44.60
N GLY A 326 13.05 -5.95 -44.26
CA GLY A 326 13.46 -4.96 -45.26
C GLY A 326 12.23 -4.37 -45.94
N ASN A 327 12.18 -4.44 -47.27
CA ASN A 327 11.06 -3.92 -48.07
C ASN A 327 9.99 -4.98 -48.42
N ASP A 328 10.17 -6.23 -47.97
CA ASP A 328 9.25 -7.32 -48.26
C ASP A 328 8.27 -7.52 -47.10
N ASP A 329 7.01 -7.76 -47.45
CA ASP A 329 5.97 -8.18 -46.51
C ASP A 329 5.79 -9.70 -46.59
N LEU A 330 6.08 -10.38 -45.49
CA LEU A 330 6.05 -11.83 -45.35
C LEU A 330 4.94 -12.26 -44.40
N LEU A 331 4.38 -13.45 -44.63
CA LEU A 331 3.36 -14.04 -43.77
C LEU A 331 3.92 -15.29 -43.09
N PHE A 332 3.80 -15.36 -41.78
CA PHE A 332 4.26 -16.47 -40.96
C PHE A 332 3.11 -17.04 -40.14
N ASN A 333 2.98 -18.37 -40.13
CA ASN A 333 2.03 -19.06 -39.28
C ASN A 333 2.77 -19.66 -38.07
N ILE A 334 2.58 -19.08 -36.89
CA ILE A 334 3.28 -19.46 -35.67
C ILE A 334 2.30 -20.09 -34.67
N GLU A 335 2.62 -21.29 -34.20
CA GLU A 335 1.86 -21.95 -33.15
C GLU A 335 2.50 -21.69 -31.78
N PRO A 336 1.83 -21.00 -30.85
CA PRO A 336 2.37 -20.78 -29.51
C PRO A 336 2.52 -22.10 -28.74
N GLU A 337 3.69 -22.28 -28.15
CA GLU A 337 3.98 -23.43 -27.29
C GLU A 337 3.49 -23.15 -25.87
N VAL A 338 2.94 -24.17 -25.21
CA VAL A 338 2.40 -24.06 -23.85
C VAL A 338 3.47 -24.51 -22.87
N VAL A 339 3.83 -23.64 -21.93
CA VAL A 339 4.62 -24.01 -20.74
C VAL A 339 3.64 -24.41 -19.64
N MET A 340 3.75 -25.67 -19.19
CA MET A 340 3.09 -26.17 -17.98
C MET A 340 3.85 -25.73 -16.73
#